data_AF-A0AAN7XL73-F1
#
_entry.id   AF-A0AAN7XL73-F1
#
_cell.length_a   1.000
_cell.length_b   1.000
_cell.length_c   1.000
_cell.angle_alpha   90.00
_cell.angle_beta   90.00
_cell.angle_gamma   90.00
#
_symmetry.space_group_name_H-M   'P 1'
#
loop_
_entity.id
_entity.type
_entity.pdbx_description
1 polymer ?
#
loop_
_entity_poly.entity_id
_entity_poly.type
_entity_poly.pdbx_seq_one_letter_code
_entity_poly.pdbx_strand_id
1 'polypeptide(L)'
;MASCATELITPCSNIVLSATALYYSYRLFKDHRAPSIGLFLLGLSAALCILQPSSSYLTSLQREAEWTAQVLAPALVSFDFLWLSEDHNTAHILLCGSCLLLGLCDWLSADALTLMTRCLGLSSLSCCLTVCLFAGNALGALGGVALSLPLLVAQRVGTNTFSPLISQAATEGLIKWLLKGIMSVGCWASTQALGKFLLDVTDQCSMDL
;
A
#
# COMPACT_ATOMS: atom_id res chain seq x y z
N MET A 1 15.47 -26.14 14.34
CA MET A 1 16.07 -24.80 14.17
C MET A 1 15.38 -23.94 13.11
N ALA A 2 14.81 -24.50 12.04
CA ALA A 2 14.07 -23.72 11.03
C ALA A 2 12.70 -23.15 11.50
N SER A 3 12.02 -23.78 12.48
CA SER A 3 10.70 -23.30 12.96
C SER A 3 10.77 -22.03 13.81
N CYS A 4 11.83 -21.87 14.60
CA CYS A 4 12.02 -20.71 15.49
C CYS A 4 12.31 -19.42 14.69
N ALA A 5 13.00 -19.55 13.54
CA ALA A 5 13.22 -18.42 12.64
C ALA A 5 11.89 -17.91 12.06
N THR A 6 11.03 -18.79 11.54
CA THR A 6 9.73 -18.40 10.97
C THR A 6 8.76 -17.79 11.99
N GLU A 7 8.83 -18.19 13.27
CA GLU A 7 8.01 -17.62 14.35
C GLU A 7 8.39 -16.17 14.70
N LEU A 8 9.66 -15.80 14.60
CA LEU A 8 10.14 -14.44 14.90
C LEU A 8 10.14 -13.50 13.68
N ILE A 9 10.26 -14.03 12.45
CA ILE A 9 10.36 -13.24 11.22
C ILE A 9 9.08 -12.43 10.96
N THR A 10 7.91 -13.02 11.17
CA THR A 10 6.60 -12.40 10.89
C THR A 10 6.26 -11.21 11.82
N PRO A 11 6.46 -11.27 13.16
CA PRO A 11 6.24 -10.11 14.01
C PRO A 11 7.28 -9.00 13.75
N CYS A 12 8.53 -9.34 13.45
CA CYS A 12 9.56 -8.35 13.13
C CYS A 12 9.21 -7.49 11.91
N SER A 13 8.70 -8.07 10.81
CA SER A 13 8.31 -7.25 9.65
C SER A 13 7.10 -6.36 9.91
N ASN A 14 6.15 -6.81 10.74
CA ASN A 14 5.03 -5.97 11.18
C ASN A 14 5.48 -4.80 12.03
N ILE A 15 6.43 -5.01 12.95
CA ILE A 15 7.03 -3.94 13.77
C ILE A 15 7.73 -2.92 12.86
N VAL A 16 8.57 -3.39 11.94
CA VAL A 16 9.30 -2.52 11.01
C VAL A 16 8.33 -1.74 10.13
N LEU A 17 7.35 -2.41 9.50
CA LEU A 17 6.37 -1.75 8.66
C LEU A 17 5.53 -0.75 9.46
N SER A 18 5.08 -1.11 10.66
CA SER A 18 4.30 -0.22 11.52
C SER A 18 5.09 1.03 11.89
N ALA A 19 6.31 0.86 12.42
CA ALA A 19 7.16 1.98 12.83
C ALA A 19 7.51 2.89 11.63
N THR A 20 7.90 2.31 10.49
CA THR A 20 8.26 3.08 9.30
C THR A 20 7.05 3.80 8.70
N ALA A 21 5.93 3.12 8.50
CA ALA A 21 4.74 3.72 7.90
C ALA A 21 4.14 4.82 8.79
N LEU A 22 4.09 4.63 10.12
CA LEU A 22 3.64 5.67 11.06
C LEU A 22 4.60 6.87 11.10
N TYR A 23 5.92 6.62 11.10
CA TYR A 23 6.91 7.69 11.06
C TYR A 23 6.78 8.54 9.78
N TYR A 24 6.66 7.92 8.62
CA TYR A 24 6.52 8.63 7.35
C TYR A 24 5.14 9.28 7.20
N SER A 25 4.08 8.65 7.72
CA SER A 25 2.76 9.26 7.82
C SER A 25 2.80 10.59 8.58
N TYR A 26 3.44 10.61 9.75
CA TYR A 26 3.62 11.83 10.53
C TYR A 26 4.40 12.89 9.76
N ARG A 27 5.47 12.49 9.07
CA ARG A 27 6.30 13.42 8.28
C ARG A 27 5.53 14.03 7.10
N LEU A 28 4.68 13.27 6.43
CA LEU A 28 3.87 13.72 5.29
C LEU A 28 2.64 14.54 5.71
N PHE A 29 2.23 14.51 6.98
CA PHE A 29 0.94 15.04 7.44
C PHE A 29 0.69 16.51 7.08
N LYS A 30 1.74 17.34 7.09
CA LYS A 30 1.61 18.78 6.82
C LYS A 30 1.41 19.07 5.33
N ASP A 31 2.23 18.47 4.49
CA ASP A 31 2.36 18.85 3.08
C ASP A 31 1.57 17.92 2.15
N HIS A 32 1.38 16.66 2.54
CA HIS A 32 0.78 15.61 1.71
C HIS A 32 -0.20 14.75 2.52
N ARG A 33 -1.42 15.30 2.74
CA ARG A 33 -2.42 14.70 3.64
C ARG A 33 -2.94 13.35 3.15
N ALA A 34 -3.18 13.19 1.85
CA ALA A 34 -3.67 11.96 1.26
C ALA A 34 -2.72 10.78 1.55
N PRO A 35 -1.44 10.81 1.13
CA PRO A 35 -0.51 9.71 1.39
C PRO A 35 -0.22 9.55 2.88
N SER A 36 -0.24 10.63 3.67
CA SER A 36 -0.14 10.53 5.13
C SER A 36 -1.20 9.61 5.73
N ILE A 37 -2.46 9.74 5.31
CA ILE A 37 -3.58 8.87 5.75
C ILE A 37 -3.36 7.44 5.27
N GLY A 38 -2.93 7.25 4.03
CA GLY A 38 -2.66 5.92 3.47
C GLY A 38 -1.59 5.17 4.25
N LEU A 39 -0.47 5.83 4.53
CA LEU A 39 0.62 5.27 5.33
C LEU A 39 0.21 5.08 6.79
N PHE A 40 -0.65 5.94 7.34
CA PHE A 40 -1.19 5.75 8.69
C PHE A 40 -1.98 4.45 8.80
N LEU A 41 -2.91 4.21 7.86
CA LEU A 41 -3.71 2.98 7.83
C LEU A 41 -2.83 1.74 7.64
N LEU A 42 -1.79 1.84 6.82
CA LEU A 42 -0.82 0.78 6.64
C LEU A 42 -0.03 0.49 7.93
N GLY A 43 0.41 1.53 8.63
CA GLY A 43 1.11 1.38 9.89
C GLY A 43 0.22 0.83 11.02
N LEU A 44 -1.04 1.26 11.05
CA LEU A 44 -2.04 0.78 12.01
C LEU A 44 -2.42 -0.67 11.76
N SER A 45 -2.67 -1.06 10.51
CA SER A 45 -2.96 -2.46 10.17
C SER A 45 -1.79 -3.39 10.48
N ALA A 46 -0.55 -2.94 10.27
CA ALA A 46 0.64 -3.66 10.69
C ALA A 46 0.75 -3.75 12.23
N ALA A 47 0.38 -2.71 12.97
CA ALA A 47 0.34 -2.72 14.43
C ALA A 47 -0.71 -3.73 14.97
N LEU A 48 -1.88 -3.79 14.35
CA LEU A 48 -2.91 -4.79 14.68
C LEU A 48 -2.40 -6.21 14.49
N CYS A 49 -1.54 -6.45 13.49
CA CYS A 49 -0.90 -7.75 13.29
C CYS A 49 0.07 -8.17 14.39
N ILE A 50 0.58 -7.24 15.20
CA ILE A 50 1.48 -7.54 16.33
C ILE A 50 0.69 -8.07 17.53
N LEU A 51 -0.55 -7.62 17.70
CA LEU A 51 -1.37 -7.86 18.89
C LEU A 51 -1.91 -9.30 19.00
N GLN A 52 -1.63 -10.19 18.04
CA GLN A 52 -2.06 -11.60 17.98
C GLN A 52 -3.45 -11.85 18.61
N PRO A 53 -4.54 -11.46 17.94
CA PRO A 53 -5.87 -11.56 18.52
C PRO A 53 -6.26 -13.01 18.81
N SER A 54 -6.73 -13.26 20.04
CA SER A 54 -7.21 -14.57 20.49
C SER A 54 -8.62 -14.93 19.97
N SER A 55 -9.34 -13.97 19.38
CA SER A 55 -10.72 -14.13 18.90
C SER A 55 -10.79 -14.22 17.38
N SER A 56 -11.60 -15.15 16.88
CA SER A 56 -11.88 -15.32 15.44
C SER A 56 -12.41 -14.03 14.79
N TYR A 57 -13.26 -13.27 15.49
CA TYR A 57 -13.78 -11.98 15.02
C TYR A 57 -12.67 -10.93 14.86
N LEU A 58 -11.74 -10.88 15.81
CA LEU A 58 -10.63 -9.93 15.72
C LEU A 58 -9.65 -10.30 14.61
N THR A 59 -9.46 -11.60 14.33
CA THR A 59 -8.64 -12.04 13.19
C THR A 59 -9.26 -11.72 11.84
N SER A 60 -10.60 -11.72 11.70
CA SER A 60 -11.24 -11.28 10.45
C SER A 60 -11.11 -9.77 10.25
N LEU A 61 -11.33 -8.99 11.31
CA LEU A 61 -11.18 -7.53 11.28
C LEU A 61 -9.74 -7.12 10.94
N GLN A 62 -8.74 -7.77 11.53
CA GLN A 62 -7.33 -7.55 11.21
C GLN A 62 -7.04 -7.78 9.71
N ARG A 63 -7.57 -8.87 9.15
CA ARG A 63 -7.39 -9.21 7.73
C ARG A 63 -8.05 -8.17 6.82
N GLU A 64 -9.24 -7.71 7.17
CA GLU A 64 -9.94 -6.64 6.46
C GLU A 64 -9.15 -5.33 6.53
N ALA A 65 -8.70 -4.93 7.72
CA ALA A 65 -7.91 -3.72 7.91
C ALA A 65 -6.60 -3.75 7.11
N GLU A 66 -5.91 -4.89 7.08
CA GLU A 66 -4.68 -5.08 6.29
C GLU A 66 -4.96 -4.95 4.78
N TRP A 67 -6.02 -5.59 4.28
CA TRP A 67 -6.40 -5.46 2.87
C TRP A 67 -6.82 -4.03 2.51
N THR A 68 -7.66 -3.40 3.34
CA THR A 68 -8.11 -2.02 3.13
C THR A 68 -6.93 -1.05 3.09
N ALA A 69 -5.97 -1.20 4.00
CA ALA A 69 -4.77 -0.38 4.01
C ALA A 69 -3.89 -0.62 2.77
N GLN A 70 -3.73 -1.88 2.35
CA GLN A 70 -3.00 -2.20 1.11
C GLN A 70 -3.67 -1.63 -0.12
N VAL A 71 -5.00 -1.59 -0.18
CA VAL A 71 -5.75 -0.97 -1.28
C VAL A 71 -5.61 0.54 -1.30
N LEU A 72 -5.79 1.17 -0.14
CA LEU A 72 -5.92 2.62 -0.06
C LEU A 72 -4.56 3.35 -0.05
N ALA A 73 -3.51 2.76 0.53
CA ALA A 73 -2.20 3.39 0.61
C ALA A 73 -1.59 3.75 -0.77
N PRO A 74 -1.45 2.82 -1.74
CA PRO A 74 -0.93 3.17 -3.07
C PRO A 74 -1.86 4.11 -3.83
N ALA A 75 -3.19 3.96 -3.69
CA ALA A 75 -4.14 4.88 -4.32
C ALA A 75 -3.97 6.32 -3.82
N LEU A 76 -3.77 6.51 -2.51
CA LEU A 76 -3.56 7.82 -1.90
C LEU A 76 -2.19 8.43 -2.23
N VAL A 77 -1.17 7.60 -2.44
CA VAL A 77 0.13 8.06 -2.95
C VAL A 77 0.03 8.50 -4.41
N SER A 78 -0.59 7.69 -5.27
CA SER A 78 -0.82 8.05 -6.67
C SER A 78 -1.73 9.27 -6.82
N PHE A 79 -2.73 9.41 -5.94
CA PHE A 79 -3.60 10.58 -5.89
C PHE A 79 -2.78 11.87 -5.75
N ASP A 80 -1.82 11.89 -4.82
CA ASP A 80 -1.04 13.08 -4.52
C ASP A 80 -0.06 13.43 -5.65
N PHE A 81 0.55 12.42 -6.28
CA PHE A 81 1.35 12.62 -7.49
C PHE A 81 0.54 13.20 -8.65
N LEU A 82 -0.67 12.68 -8.89
CA LEU A 82 -1.57 13.20 -9.91
C LEU A 82 -2.02 14.63 -9.57
N TRP A 83 -2.31 14.88 -8.29
CA TRP A 83 -2.72 16.20 -7.81
C TRP A 83 -1.63 17.25 -8.01
N LEU A 84 -0.38 16.93 -7.68
CA LEU A 84 0.78 17.79 -7.90
C LEU A 84 1.11 17.98 -9.39
N SER A 85 0.66 17.07 -10.25
CA SER A 85 0.80 17.16 -11.71
C SER A 85 -0.39 17.84 -12.39
N GLU A 86 -1.29 18.47 -11.63
CA GLU A 86 -2.52 19.13 -12.09
C GLU A 86 -3.57 18.19 -12.75
N ASP A 87 -3.39 16.87 -12.70
CA ASP A 87 -4.36 15.89 -13.18
C ASP A 87 -5.39 15.53 -12.10
N HIS A 88 -6.17 16.53 -11.69
CA HIS A 88 -7.14 16.39 -10.60
C HIS A 88 -8.28 15.42 -10.94
N ASN A 89 -8.68 15.33 -12.21
CA ASN A 89 -9.77 14.46 -12.63
C ASN A 89 -9.38 12.97 -12.46
N THR A 90 -8.20 12.59 -12.95
CA THR A 90 -7.70 11.22 -12.77
C THR A 90 -7.47 10.91 -11.29
N ALA A 91 -6.97 11.88 -10.51
CA ALA A 91 -6.81 11.73 -9.06
C ALA A 91 -8.15 11.39 -8.38
N HIS A 92 -9.21 12.15 -8.67
CA HIS A 92 -10.54 11.88 -8.12
C HIS A 92 -11.12 10.53 -8.55
N ILE A 93 -10.98 10.17 -9.82
CA ILE A 93 -11.46 8.87 -10.34
C ILE A 93 -10.76 7.71 -9.61
N LEU A 94 -9.44 7.80 -9.43
CA LEU A 94 -8.67 6.77 -8.74
C LEU A 94 -9.09 6.62 -7.27
N LEU A 95 -9.23 7.74 -6.55
CA LEU A 95 -9.65 7.75 -5.16
C LEU A 95 -11.09 7.22 -5.00
N CYS A 96 -12.01 7.69 -5.84
CA CYS A 96 -13.40 7.26 -5.84
C CYS A 96 -13.51 5.76 -6.15
N GLY A 97 -12.80 5.28 -7.17
CA GLY A 97 -12.74 3.85 -7.51
C GLY A 97 -12.21 2.99 -6.36
N SER A 98 -11.20 3.48 -5.65
CA SER A 98 -10.67 2.81 -4.45
C SER A 98 -11.71 2.72 -3.33
N CYS A 99 -12.39 3.83 -3.02
CA CYS A 99 -13.43 3.86 -2.01
C CYS A 99 -14.66 3.01 -2.38
N LEU A 100 -15.08 3.04 -3.63
CA LEU A 100 -16.19 2.21 -4.13
C LEU A 100 -15.86 0.73 -4.04
N LEU A 101 -14.63 0.32 -4.35
CA LEU A 101 -14.19 -1.07 -4.21
C LEU A 101 -14.29 -1.54 -2.75
N LEU A 102 -13.88 -0.69 -1.80
CA LEU A 102 -14.00 -1.00 -0.38
C LEU A 102 -15.47 -1.11 0.05
N GLY A 103 -16.32 -0.17 -0.36
CA GLY A 103 -17.74 -0.16 0.01
C GLY A 103 -18.59 -1.26 -0.63
N LEU A 104 -18.18 -1.76 -1.80
CA LEU A 104 -18.89 -2.83 -2.52
C LEU A 104 -18.28 -4.21 -2.30
N CYS A 105 -17.25 -4.35 -1.46
CA CYS A 105 -16.49 -5.60 -1.36
C CYS A 105 -17.33 -6.80 -0.91
N ASP A 106 -18.35 -6.59 -0.07
CA ASP A 106 -19.28 -7.64 0.39
C ASP A 106 -20.33 -8.03 -0.66
N TRP A 107 -20.55 -7.17 -1.66
CA TRP A 107 -21.52 -7.38 -2.74
C TRP A 107 -20.88 -7.99 -3.99
N LEU A 108 -19.55 -8.05 -4.05
CA LEU A 108 -18.78 -8.58 -5.17
C LEU A 108 -18.48 -10.07 -4.96
N SER A 109 -18.48 -10.84 -6.05
CA SER A 109 -17.94 -12.20 -6.01
C SER A 109 -16.43 -12.17 -5.75
N ALA A 110 -15.86 -13.26 -5.21
CA ALA A 110 -14.42 -13.33 -4.91
C ALA A 110 -13.55 -13.07 -6.16
N ASP A 111 -13.98 -13.57 -7.32
CA ASP A 111 -13.29 -13.35 -8.60
C ASP A 111 -13.38 -11.89 -9.05
N ALA A 112 -14.57 -11.28 -8.95
CA ALA A 112 -14.76 -9.87 -9.30
C ALA A 112 -13.96 -8.95 -8.38
N LEU A 113 -13.96 -9.22 -7.06
CA LEU A 113 -13.18 -8.47 -6.09
C LEU A 113 -11.68 -8.57 -6.37
N THR A 114 -11.18 -9.77 -6.70
CA THR A 114 -9.77 -9.99 -7.05
C THR A 114 -9.40 -9.22 -8.32
N LEU A 115 -10.24 -9.30 -9.36
CA LEU A 115 -10.00 -8.61 -10.62
C LEU A 115 -10.00 -7.09 -10.43
N MET A 116 -10.98 -6.54 -9.71
CA MET A 116 -11.07 -5.11 -9.43
C MET A 116 -9.89 -4.62 -8.57
N THR A 117 -9.46 -5.39 -7.58
CA THR A 117 -8.28 -5.08 -6.74
C THR A 117 -7.01 -4.99 -7.60
N ARG A 118 -6.82 -5.93 -8.54
CA ARG A 118 -5.68 -5.91 -9.47
C ARG A 118 -5.75 -4.75 -10.46
N CYS A 119 -6.93 -4.51 -11.04
CA CYS A 119 -7.14 -3.37 -11.93
C CYS A 119 -6.81 -2.07 -11.22
N LEU A 120 -7.28 -1.88 -9.98
CA LEU A 120 -7.00 -0.71 -9.20
C LEU A 120 -5.50 -0.57 -8.87
N GLY A 121 -4.83 -1.67 -8.48
CA GLY A 121 -3.39 -1.69 -8.25
C GLY A 121 -2.58 -1.33 -9.50
N LEU A 122 -2.98 -1.85 -10.66
CA LEU A 122 -2.36 -1.52 -11.96
C LEU A 122 -2.63 -0.07 -12.39
N SER A 123 -3.84 0.44 -12.17
CA SER A 123 -4.20 1.84 -12.45
C SER A 123 -3.43 2.80 -11.55
N SER A 124 -3.37 2.52 -10.24
CA SER A 124 -2.56 3.31 -9.31
C SER A 124 -1.08 3.29 -9.69
N LEU A 125 -0.55 2.11 -10.05
CA LEU A 125 0.83 1.96 -10.51
C LEU A 125 1.08 2.72 -11.82
N SER A 126 0.21 2.60 -12.81
CA SER A 126 0.37 3.28 -14.10
C SER A 126 0.32 4.79 -13.94
N CYS A 127 -0.62 5.33 -13.16
CA CYS A 127 -0.70 6.74 -12.84
C CYS A 127 0.58 7.24 -12.16
N CYS A 128 1.05 6.52 -11.14
CA CYS A 128 2.29 6.87 -10.44
C CYS A 128 3.49 6.86 -11.38
N LEU A 129 3.63 5.83 -12.22
CA LEU A 129 4.74 5.70 -13.16
C LEU A 129 4.71 6.80 -14.23
N THR A 130 3.55 7.14 -14.77
CA THR A 130 3.41 8.22 -15.75
C THR A 130 3.96 9.52 -15.18
N VAL A 131 3.45 9.94 -14.01
CA VAL A 131 3.93 11.18 -13.35
C VAL A 131 5.43 11.10 -13.06
N CYS A 132 5.89 9.99 -12.45
CA CYS A 132 7.27 9.86 -12.02
C CYS A 132 8.27 9.81 -13.19
N LEU A 133 7.91 9.21 -14.32
CA LEU A 133 8.77 9.17 -15.51
C LEU A 133 8.91 10.56 -16.14
N PHE A 134 7.81 11.31 -16.26
CA PHE A 134 7.86 12.66 -16.80
C PHE A 134 8.56 13.66 -15.86
N ALA A 135 8.42 13.48 -14.55
CA ALA A 135 9.10 14.30 -13.55
C ALA A 135 10.57 13.88 -13.26
N GLY A 136 11.09 12.82 -13.91
CA GLY A 136 12.43 12.30 -13.61
C GLY A 136 12.57 11.80 -12.15
N ASN A 137 11.48 11.34 -11.54
CA ASN A 137 11.38 10.95 -10.14
C ASN A 137 11.48 9.43 -9.96
N ALA A 138 12.70 8.89 -10.07
CA ALA A 138 12.95 7.45 -9.94
C ALA A 138 12.53 6.86 -8.58
N LEU A 139 12.63 7.63 -7.49
CA LEU A 139 12.19 7.21 -6.16
C LEU A 139 10.67 7.05 -6.10
N GLY A 140 9.92 7.92 -6.79
CA GLY A 140 8.46 7.81 -6.87
C GLY A 140 8.02 6.56 -7.63
N ALA A 141 8.70 6.24 -8.74
CA ALA A 141 8.47 5.01 -9.48
C ALA A 141 8.73 3.76 -8.62
N LEU A 142 9.85 3.75 -7.87
CA LEU A 142 10.17 2.68 -6.94
C LEU A 142 9.13 2.56 -5.80
N GLY A 143 8.71 3.69 -5.23
CA GLY A 143 7.66 3.74 -4.21
C GLY A 143 6.32 3.20 -4.70
N GLY A 144 5.88 3.61 -5.89
CA GLY A 144 4.66 3.12 -6.53
C GLY A 144 4.68 1.62 -6.78
N VAL A 145 5.78 1.09 -7.33
CA VAL A 145 5.94 -0.37 -7.50
C VAL A 145 5.89 -1.09 -6.15
N ALA A 146 6.65 -0.60 -5.17
CA ALA A 146 6.75 -1.23 -3.86
C ALA A 146 5.42 -1.26 -3.09
N LEU A 147 4.60 -0.21 -3.18
CA LEU A 147 3.30 -0.13 -2.51
C LEU A 147 2.19 -0.87 -3.25
N SER A 148 2.25 -0.97 -4.58
CA SER A 148 1.24 -1.69 -5.39
C SER A 148 1.51 -3.19 -5.51
N LEU A 149 2.76 -3.64 -5.31
CA LEU A 149 3.14 -5.05 -5.40
C LEU A 149 2.27 -5.98 -4.52
N PRO A 150 1.92 -5.64 -3.26
CA PRO A 150 1.00 -6.42 -2.46
C PRO A 150 -0.36 -6.66 -3.11
N LEU A 151 -0.98 -5.67 -3.79
CA LEU A 151 -2.27 -5.91 -4.47
C LEU A 151 -2.14 -6.87 -5.66
N LEU A 152 -0.97 -6.88 -6.31
CA LEU A 152 -0.71 -7.69 -7.49
C LEU A 152 -0.39 -9.14 -7.10
N VAL A 153 0.26 -9.34 -5.94
CA VAL A 153 0.79 -10.64 -5.49
C VAL A 153 -0.08 -11.28 -4.41
N ALA A 154 -0.58 -10.52 -3.44
CA ALA A 154 -1.38 -11.05 -2.33
C ALA A 154 -2.87 -11.08 -2.70
N GLN A 155 -3.40 -12.29 -2.93
CA GLN A 155 -4.84 -12.48 -3.14
C GLN A 155 -5.61 -12.43 -1.81
N ARG A 156 -6.67 -11.60 -1.75
CA ARG A 156 -7.75 -11.75 -0.75
C ARG A 156 -8.61 -12.95 -1.15
N VAL A 157 -8.14 -14.17 -0.88
CA VAL A 157 -8.99 -15.35 -0.99
C VAL A 157 -9.46 -15.73 0.40
N GLY A 158 -10.68 -15.30 0.69
CA GLY A 158 -11.50 -15.90 1.73
C GLY A 158 -12.09 -17.21 1.21
N THR A 159 -12.04 -18.23 2.08
CA THR A 159 -12.80 -19.49 2.04
C THR A 159 -12.46 -20.54 0.98
N ASN A 160 -11.74 -21.56 1.45
CA ASN A 160 -11.97 -22.99 1.17
C ASN A 160 -11.88 -23.49 -0.28
N THR A 161 -10.74 -23.31 -0.97
CA THR A 161 -10.16 -24.32 -1.88
C THR A 161 -8.90 -23.76 -2.54
N PHE A 162 -7.78 -23.80 -1.84
CA PHE A 162 -6.51 -23.97 -2.52
C PHE A 162 -5.93 -25.29 -2.05
N SER A 163 -6.10 -26.31 -2.89
CA SER A 163 -5.28 -27.52 -2.81
C SER A 163 -3.84 -27.08 -3.09
N PRO A 164 -2.91 -27.17 -2.13
CA PRO A 164 -1.55 -26.71 -2.32
C PRO A 164 -0.73 -27.86 -2.90
N LEU A 165 -0.33 -27.77 -4.17
CA LEU A 165 0.50 -28.79 -4.79
C LEU A 165 1.96 -28.76 -4.32
N ILE A 166 2.39 -27.81 -3.48
CA ILE A 166 3.75 -27.77 -2.91
C ILE A 166 3.71 -27.16 -1.50
N SER A 167 4.27 -27.88 -0.52
CA SER A 167 4.50 -27.52 0.89
C SER A 167 4.48 -25.99 1.20
N GLN A 168 3.34 -25.47 1.69
CA GLN A 168 2.97 -24.06 1.50
C GLN A 168 3.14 -23.14 2.73
N ALA A 169 3.31 -23.67 3.95
CA ALA A 169 3.31 -22.83 5.17
C ALA A 169 4.58 -21.97 5.33
N ALA A 170 5.76 -22.50 4.99
CA ALA A 170 7.02 -21.76 5.12
C ALA A 170 7.19 -20.69 4.02
N THR A 171 6.76 -21.00 2.80
CA THR A 171 6.84 -20.12 1.63
C THR A 171 5.86 -18.94 1.77
N GLU A 172 4.67 -19.17 2.31
CA GLU A 172 3.68 -18.11 2.55
C GLU A 172 4.17 -17.09 3.59
N GLY A 173 4.81 -17.55 4.67
CA GLY A 173 5.42 -16.69 5.68
C GLY A 173 6.56 -15.83 5.13
N LEU A 174 7.44 -16.43 4.30
CA LEU A 174 8.55 -15.72 3.66
C LEU A 174 8.05 -14.65 2.67
N ILE A 175 7.05 -14.97 1.85
CA ILE A 175 6.46 -14.02 0.88
C ILE A 175 5.81 -12.85 1.60
N LYS A 176 5.04 -13.11 2.66
CA LYS A 176 4.43 -12.06 3.50
C LYS A 176 5.49 -11.16 4.13
N TRP A 177 6.58 -11.74 4.64
CA TRP A 177 7.69 -10.98 5.18
C TRP A 177 8.36 -10.08 4.14
N LEU A 178 8.67 -10.63 2.96
CA LEU A 178 9.24 -9.88 1.84
C LEU A 178 8.34 -8.73 1.42
N LEU A 179 7.02 -8.98 1.27
CA LEU A 179 6.05 -7.94 0.89
C LEU A 179 6.03 -6.80 1.91
N LYS A 180 6.00 -7.09 3.21
CA LYS A 180 6.03 -6.06 4.27
C LYS A 180 7.34 -5.26 4.27
N GLY A 181 8.47 -5.94 4.02
CA GLY A 181 9.76 -5.28 3.81
C GLY A 181 9.72 -4.34 2.62
N ILE A 182 9.22 -4.80 1.47
CA ILE A 182 9.07 -3.98 0.26
C ILE A 182 8.15 -2.78 0.52
N MET A 183 7.01 -2.97 1.18
CA MET A 183 6.12 -1.86 1.54
C MET A 183 6.80 -0.82 2.44
N SER A 184 7.64 -1.24 3.40
CA SER A 184 8.39 -0.31 4.25
C SER A 184 9.37 0.56 3.43
N VAL A 185 10.04 -0.04 2.45
CA VAL A 185 10.89 0.67 1.48
C VAL A 185 10.03 1.60 0.61
N GLY A 186 8.85 1.16 0.21
CA GLY A 186 7.87 1.96 -0.52
C GLY A 186 7.43 3.20 0.25
N CYS A 187 7.12 3.08 1.54
CA CYS A 187 6.76 4.21 2.41
C CYS A 187 7.86 5.28 2.43
N TRP A 188 9.11 4.86 2.59
CA TRP A 188 10.26 5.76 2.57
C TRP A 188 10.44 6.41 1.19
N ALA A 189 10.46 5.60 0.13
CA ALA A 189 10.71 6.06 -1.23
C ALA A 189 9.62 7.05 -1.69
N SER A 190 8.35 6.76 -1.46
CA SER A 190 7.22 7.66 -1.75
C SER A 190 7.33 8.97 -0.97
N THR A 191 7.75 8.94 0.30
CA THR A 191 7.92 10.17 1.08
C THR A 191 9.01 11.08 0.52
N GLN A 192 10.16 10.51 0.15
CA GLN A 192 11.25 11.27 -0.46
C GLN A 192 10.86 11.80 -1.84
N ALA A 193 10.14 10.99 -2.61
CA ALA A 193 9.69 11.34 -3.95
C ALA A 193 8.68 12.48 -3.94
N LEU A 194 7.71 12.47 -3.02
CA LEU A 194 6.71 13.54 -2.87
C LEU A 194 7.37 14.84 -2.39
N GLY A 195 8.27 14.76 -1.40
CA GLY A 195 9.00 15.92 -0.93
C GLY A 195 9.86 16.57 -2.02
N LYS A 196 10.54 15.75 -2.84
CA LYS A 196 11.28 16.25 -4.00
C LYS A 196 10.35 16.90 -5.03
N PHE A 197 9.24 16.23 -5.36
CA PHE A 197 8.33 16.72 -6.39
C PHE A 197 7.66 18.04 -6.00
N LEU A 198 7.30 18.20 -4.73
CA LEU A 198 6.76 19.47 -4.22
C LEU A 198 7.78 20.61 -4.31
N LEU A 199 9.06 20.36 -4.02
CA LEU A 199 10.11 21.35 -4.20
C LEU A 199 10.26 21.74 -5.67
N ASP A 200 10.32 20.76 -6.57
CA ASP A 200 10.45 21.00 -8.01
C ASP A 200 9.29 21.86 -8.55
N VAL A 201 8.05 21.61 -8.11
CA VAL A 201 6.86 22.40 -8.48
C VAL A 201 6.89 23.81 -7.87
N THR A 202 7.33 23.95 -6.61
CA THR A 202 7.40 25.24 -5.93
C THR A 202 8.47 26.15 -6.55
N ASP A 203 9.62 25.59 -6.91
CA ASP A 203 10.71 26.32 -7.56
C ASP A 203 10.28 26.84 -8.93
N GLN A 204 9.54 26.04 -9.71
CA GLN A 204 8.95 26.49 -10.99
C GLN A 204 8.01 27.68 -10.79
N CYS A 205 7.11 27.61 -9.82
CA CYS A 205 6.18 28.71 -9.53
C CYS A 205 6.88 30.01 -9.10
N SER A 206 8.04 29.90 -8.42
CA SER A 206 8.84 31.08 -8.04
C SER A 206 9.58 31.75 -9.20
N MET A 207 9.85 31.01 -10.28
CA MET A 207 10.53 31.52 -11.47
C MET A 207 9.57 32.18 -12.47
N ASP A 208 8.29 31.88 -12.38
CA ASP A 208 7.22 32.43 -13.24
C ASP A 208 6.62 33.76 -12.71
N LEU A 209 7.14 34.28 -11.59
CA LEU A 209 6.67 35.47 -10.85
C LEU A 209 7.65 36.64 -10.97
#